data_AF-A0A7Y2ZAD0-F1
#
_entry.id   AF-A0A7Y2ZAD0-F1
#
_cell.length_a   1.000
_cell.length_b   1.000
_cell.length_c   1.000
_cell.angle_alpha   90.00
_cell.angle_beta   90.00
_cell.angle_gamma   90.00
#
_symmetry.space_group_name_H-M   'P 1'
#
loop_
_entity.id
_entity.type
_entity.pdbx_description
1 polymer ?
#
loop_
_entity_poly.entity_id
_entity_poly.type
_entity_poly.pdbx_seq_one_letter_code
_entity_poly.pdbx_strand_id
1 'polypeptide(L)'
;FVESTKLIDQIAEVDYVGLFTNPWFLVPFIALVVYLIWKQRWRDMIFIAIFLGVWWASGTQYMKTLVVGEELQVSKVLPVLFGGAAIMGIVIYLLFGRSD
;
A
#
# COMPACT_ATOMS: atom_id res chain seq x y z
N PHE A 1 -2.15 -17.85 22.71
CA PHE A 1 -1.00 -17.49 21.87
C PHE A 1 -1.21 -16.12 21.22
N VAL A 2 -2.26 -15.94 20.40
CA VAL A 2 -2.55 -14.66 19.71
C VAL A 2 -2.80 -13.49 20.68
N GLU A 3 -3.70 -13.63 21.68
CA GLU A 3 -3.94 -12.61 22.72
C GLU A 3 -2.73 -12.35 23.61
N SER A 4 -2.00 -13.39 24.01
CA SER A 4 -0.84 -13.27 24.91
C SER A 4 0.34 -12.53 24.27
N THR A 5 0.44 -12.54 22.94
CA THR A 5 1.54 -11.89 22.21
C THR A 5 1.26 -10.43 21.86
N LYS A 6 0.03 -9.92 22.08
CA LYS A 6 -0.39 -8.58 21.64
C LYS A 6 -0.04 -8.28 20.17
N LEU A 7 -0.02 -9.30 19.32
CA LEU A 7 0.38 -9.17 17.91
C LEU A 7 -0.54 -8.21 17.16
N ILE A 8 -1.83 -8.20 17.50
CA ILE A 8 -2.80 -7.27 16.91
C ILE A 8 -2.43 -5.82 17.26
N ASP A 9 -2.15 -5.55 18.54
CA ASP A 9 -1.74 -4.20 19.00
C ASP A 9 -0.39 -3.79 18.39
N GLN A 10 0.57 -4.71 18.27
CA GLN A 10 1.86 -4.45 17.64
C GLN A 10 1.73 -4.11 16.14
N ILE A 11 0.79 -4.73 15.43
CA ILE A 11 0.50 -4.40 14.02
C ILE A 11 -0.21 -3.04 13.92
N ALA A 12 -1.11 -2.75 14.85
CA ALA A 12 -1.85 -1.49 14.91
C ALA A 12 -0.96 -0.27 15.24
N GLU A 13 0.12 -0.49 15.99
CA GLU A 13 1.10 0.52 16.40
C GLU A 13 2.39 0.49 15.57
N VAL A 14 2.42 -0.21 14.42
CA VAL A 14 3.60 -0.21 13.55
C VAL A 14 4.00 1.22 13.21
N ASP A 15 5.20 1.60 13.64
CA ASP A 15 5.82 2.87 13.27
C ASP A 15 6.25 2.83 11.80
N TYR A 16 5.31 3.21 10.92
CA TYR A 16 5.55 3.28 9.48
C TYR A 16 6.63 4.30 9.12
N VAL A 17 6.86 5.31 9.97
CA VAL A 17 7.95 6.29 9.80
C VAL A 17 9.29 5.63 10.15
N GLY A 18 9.31 4.80 11.19
CA GLY A 18 10.44 3.97 11.61
C GLY A 18 10.96 3.00 10.53
N LEU A 19 10.12 2.58 9.57
CA LEU A 19 10.57 1.81 8.40
C LEU A 19 11.60 2.57 7.56
N PHE A 20 11.44 3.89 7.41
CA PHE A 20 12.35 4.74 6.64
C PHE A 20 13.55 5.24 7.43
N THR A 21 13.69 4.87 8.69
CA THR A 21 14.90 5.10 9.49
C THR A 21 15.62 3.78 9.81
N ASN A 22 14.98 2.64 9.56
CA ASN A 22 15.56 1.31 9.75
C ASN A 22 16.48 0.93 8.58
N PRO A 23 17.81 0.79 8.81
CA PRO A 23 18.76 0.42 7.75
C PRO A 23 18.46 -0.93 7.11
N TRP A 24 17.91 -1.89 7.87
CA TRP A 24 17.57 -3.22 7.36
C TRP A 24 16.44 -3.21 6.36
N PHE A 25 15.58 -2.18 6.37
CA PHE A 25 14.56 -1.97 5.34
C PHE A 25 15.09 -1.05 4.24
N LEU A 26 15.69 0.08 4.61
CA LEU A 26 16.13 1.10 3.64
C LEU A 26 17.17 0.57 2.65
N VAL A 27 18.21 -0.14 3.12
CA VAL A 27 19.29 -0.62 2.25
C VAL A 27 18.78 -1.53 1.14
N PRO A 28 18.03 -2.63 1.42
CA PRO A 28 17.49 -3.47 0.35
C PRO A 28 16.45 -2.74 -0.50
N PHE A 29 15.64 -1.86 0.07
CA PHE A 29 14.65 -1.09 -0.69
C PHE A 29 15.32 -0.14 -1.70
N ILE A 30 16.33 0.62 -1.27
CA ILE A 30 17.10 1.51 -2.15
C ILE A 30 17.84 0.70 -3.21
N ALA A 31 18.46 -0.42 -2.84
CA ALA A 31 19.12 -1.30 -3.80
C ALA A 31 18.16 -1.81 -4.88
N LEU A 32 16.94 -2.21 -4.50
CA LEU A 32 15.89 -2.61 -5.44
C LEU A 32 15.50 -1.45 -6.37
N VAL A 33 15.25 -0.26 -5.84
CA VAL A 33 14.86 0.92 -6.63
C VAL A 33 15.95 1.28 -7.64
N VAL A 34 17.21 1.38 -7.19
CA VAL A 34 18.35 1.68 -8.05
C VAL A 34 18.52 0.61 -9.13
N TYR A 35 18.37 -0.67 -8.77
CA TYR A 35 18.43 -1.77 -9.73
C TYR A 35 17.34 -1.69 -10.81
N LEU A 36 16.09 -1.39 -10.42
CA LEU A 36 14.97 -1.25 -11.36
C LEU A 36 15.15 -0.04 -12.29
N ILE A 37 15.66 1.08 -11.77
CA ILE A 37 16.01 2.27 -12.57
C ILE A 37 17.11 1.91 -13.58
N TRP A 38 18.18 1.24 -13.13
CA TRP A 38 19.28 0.82 -14.00
C TRP A 38 18.82 -0.11 -15.12
N LYS A 39 17.90 -1.04 -14.83
CA LYS A 39 17.28 -1.93 -15.83
C LYS A 39 16.12 -1.30 -16.60
N GLN A 40 15.80 -0.04 -16.37
CA GLN A 40 14.68 0.67 -17.01
C GLN A 40 13.34 -0.06 -16.87
N ARG A 41 13.12 -0.77 -15.76
CA ARG A 41 11.91 -1.54 -15.48
C ARG A 41 10.79 -0.64 -14.94
N TRP A 42 10.37 0.33 -15.75
CA TRP A 42 9.40 1.36 -15.39
C TRP A 42 8.05 0.79 -14.97
N ARG A 43 7.58 -0.27 -15.63
CA ARG A 43 6.34 -0.97 -15.26
C ARG A 43 6.38 -1.45 -13.81
N ASP A 44 7.48 -2.07 -13.41
CA ASP A 44 7.63 -2.64 -12.07
C ASP A 44 7.77 -1.54 -11.01
N MET A 45 8.43 -0.43 -11.34
CA MET A 45 8.47 0.75 -10.48
C MET A 45 7.07 1.35 -10.25
N ILE A 46 6.23 1.40 -11.29
CA ILE A 46 4.85 1.88 -11.15
C ILE A 46 4.06 0.94 -10.23
N PHE A 47 4.24 -0.38 -10.34
CA PHE A 47 3.59 -1.32 -9.41
C PHE A 47 4.04 -1.10 -7.97
N ILE A 48 5.34 -0.92 -7.71
CA ILE A 48 5.84 -0.61 -6.37
C ILE A 48 5.20 0.68 -5.84
N ALA A 49 5.11 1.73 -6.67
CA ALA A 49 4.47 2.98 -6.28
C ALA A 49 2.98 2.80 -5.95
N ILE A 50 2.25 2.00 -6.73
CA ILE A 50 0.85 1.66 -6.47
C ILE A 50 0.72 0.91 -5.13
N PHE A 51 1.55 -0.10 -4.89
CA PHE A 51 1.53 -0.86 -3.64
C PHE A 51 1.82 0.03 -2.43
N LEU A 52 2.83 0.89 -2.50
CA LEU A 52 3.14 1.85 -1.44
C LEU A 52 2.00 2.86 -1.23
N GLY A 53 1.37 3.33 -2.32
CA GLY A 53 0.23 4.24 -2.26
C GLY A 53 -0.99 3.61 -1.60
N VAL A 54 -1.35 2.38 -1.97
CA VAL A 54 -2.46 1.62 -1.36
C VAL A 54 -2.17 1.33 0.11
N TRP A 55 -0.95 0.90 0.42
CA TRP A 55 -0.53 0.65 1.79
C TRP A 55 -0.61 1.92 2.64
N TRP A 56 -0.06 3.04 2.18
CA TRP A 56 -0.17 4.32 2.87
C TRP A 56 -1.62 4.78 3.04
N ALA A 57 -2.43 4.70 1.98
CA ALA A 57 -3.85 5.09 2.02
C ALA A 57 -4.63 4.28 3.06
N SER A 58 -4.32 2.98 3.21
CA SER A 58 -4.96 2.09 4.19
C SER A 58 -4.76 2.53 5.65
N GLY A 59 -3.63 3.20 5.95
CA GLY A 59 -3.32 3.70 7.29
C GLY A 59 -3.90 5.09 7.61
N THR A 60 -4.56 5.74 6.66
CA THR A 60 -5.10 7.10 6.87
C THR A 60 -6.24 7.12 7.87
N GLN A 61 -6.44 8.26 8.54
CA GLN A 61 -7.57 8.45 9.47
C GLN A 61 -8.93 8.26 8.78
N TYR A 62 -9.00 8.53 7.47
CA TYR A 62 -10.21 8.30 6.67
C TYR A 62 -10.65 6.83 6.70
N MET A 63 -9.71 5.89 6.58
CA MET A 63 -10.01 4.46 6.58
C MET A 63 -10.61 3.98 7.91
N LYS A 64 -10.26 4.63 9.02
CA LYS A 64 -10.84 4.36 10.35
C LYS A 64 -12.30 4.80 10.47
N THR A 65 -12.78 5.65 9.57
CA THR A 65 -14.17 6.14 9.57
C THR A 65 -15.11 5.33 8.69
N LEU A 66 -14.60 4.31 7.98
CA LEU A 66 -15.41 3.49 7.07
C LEU A 66 -16.43 2.61 7.80
N VAL A 67 -16.13 2.25 9.05
CA VAL A 67 -17.01 1.47 9.93
C VAL A 67 -17.20 2.27 11.20
N VAL A 68 -18.46 2.51 11.58
CA VAL A 68 -18.80 3.17 12.84
C VAL A 68 -19.76 2.27 13.60
N GLY A 69 -19.31 1.77 14.75
CA GLY A 69 -20.00 0.69 15.45
C GLY A 69 -19.96 -0.60 14.64
N GLU A 70 -21.13 -1.13 14.30
CA GLU A 70 -21.30 -2.32 13.44
C GLU A 70 -21.78 -1.95 12.02
N GLU A 71 -21.89 -0.67 11.70
CA GLU A 71 -22.42 -0.19 10.43
C GLU A 71 -21.31 0.29 9.49
N LEU A 72 -21.39 -0.17 8.25
CA LEU A 72 -20.52 0.26 7.17
C LEU A 72 -21.06 1.53 6.53
N GLN A 73 -20.26 2.60 6.51
CA GLN A 73 -20.65 3.88 5.92
C GLN A 73 -20.47 3.84 4.40
N VAL A 74 -21.54 3.51 3.68
CA VAL A 74 -21.54 3.40 2.20
C VAL A 74 -21.01 4.66 1.54
N SER A 75 -21.37 5.85 2.03
CA SER A 75 -20.91 7.14 1.49
C SER A 75 -19.39 7.34 1.58
N LYS A 76 -18.73 6.70 2.55
CA LYS A 76 -17.28 6.74 2.76
C LYS A 76 -16.56 5.61 2.03
N VAL A 77 -17.21 4.46 1.88
CA VAL A 77 -16.65 3.30 1.17
C VAL A 77 -16.66 3.51 -0.34
N LEU A 78 -17.67 4.19 -0.88
CA LEU A 78 -17.79 4.45 -2.32
C LEU A 78 -16.54 5.09 -2.94
N PRO A 79 -15.98 6.21 -2.42
CA PRO A 79 -14.74 6.78 -2.92
C PRO A 79 -13.56 5.79 -2.94
N VAL A 80 -13.45 4.93 -1.92
CA VAL A 80 -12.39 3.91 -1.85
C VAL A 80 -12.57 2.86 -2.94
N LEU A 81 -13.80 2.40 -3.17
CA LEU A 81 -14.13 1.46 -4.24
C LEU A 81 -13.82 2.04 -5.63
N PHE A 82 -14.21 3.29 -5.89
CA PHE A 82 -13.89 3.97 -7.14
C PHE A 82 -12.38 4.15 -7.34
N GLY A 83 -11.66 4.54 -6.29
CA GLY A 83 -10.21 4.62 -6.31
C GLY A 83 -9.56 3.27 -6.61
N GLY A 84 -10.03 2.20 -5.96
CA GLY A 84 -9.58 0.83 -6.20
C GLY A 84 -9.85 0.36 -7.63
N ALA A 85 -11.03 0.64 -8.17
CA ALA A 85 -11.39 0.33 -9.56
C ALA A 85 -10.52 1.08 -10.56
N ALA A 86 -10.23 2.36 -10.31
CA ALA A 86 -9.32 3.15 -11.15
C ALA A 86 -7.89 2.58 -11.15
N ILE A 87 -7.36 2.25 -9.97
CA ILE A 87 -6.05 1.59 -9.83
C ILE A 87 -6.06 0.25 -10.58
N MET A 88 -7.12 -0.54 -10.46
CA MET A 88 -7.27 -1.81 -11.17
C MET A 88 -7.24 -1.63 -12.69
N GLY A 89 -7.92 -0.61 -13.22
CA GLY A 89 -7.86 -0.25 -14.63
C GLY A 89 -6.43 0.09 -15.10
N ILE A 90 -5.69 0.85 -14.29
CA ILE A 90 -4.28 1.16 -14.54
C ILE A 90 -3.43 -0.12 -14.56
N VAL A 91 -3.63 -1.02 -13.58
CA VAL A 91 -2.91 -2.30 -13.50
C VAL A 91 -3.19 -3.16 -14.73
N ILE A 92 -4.45 -3.30 -15.14
CA ILE A 92 -4.85 -4.06 -16.34
C ILE A 92 -4.18 -3.45 -17.59
N TYR A 93 -4.21 -2.12 -17.73
CA TYR A 93 -3.54 -1.45 -18.84
C TYR A 93 -2.03 -1.72 -18.85
N LEU A 94 -1.36 -1.67 -17.71
CA LEU A 94 0.08 -1.91 -17.63
C LEU A 94 0.48 -3.38 -17.87
N LEU A 95 -0.41 -4.33 -17.56
CA LEU A 95 -0.17 -5.76 -17.79
C LEU A 95 -0.45 -6.18 -19.23
N PHE A 96 -1.54 -5.68 -19.83
CA PHE A 96 -2.04 -6.18 -21.11
C PHE A 96 -2.04 -5.14 -22.24
N GLY A 97 -2.25 -3.86 -21.91
CA GLY A 97 -2.36 -2.77 -22.90
C GLY A 97 -1.01 -2.15 -23.25
N ARG A 98 -0.07 -2.15 -22.30
CA ARG A 98 1.33 -1.81 -22.51
C ARG A 98 2.12 -3.09 -22.76
N SER A 99 1.83 -3.74 -23.88
CA SER A 99 2.80 -4.67 -24.48
C SER A 99 4.05 -3.86 -24.82
N ASP A 100 5.22 -4.26 -24.32
CA ASP A 100 6.50 -3.73 -24.81
C ASP A 100 6.61 -3.89 -26.34
#